data_AF-W6VZS6-F1
#
_entry.id   AF-W6VZS6-F1
#
_cell.length_a   1.000
_cell.length_b   1.000
_cell.length_c   1.000
_cell.angle_alpha   90.00
_cell.angle_beta   90.00
_cell.angle_gamma   90.00
#
_symmetry.space_group_name_H-M   'P 1'
#
loop_
_entity.id
_entity.type
_entity.pdbx_description
1 polymer ?
#
loop_
_entity_poly.entity_id
_entity_poly.type
_entity_poly.pdbx_seq_one_letter_code
_entity_poly.pdbx_strand_id
1 'polypeptide(L)'
;MTGTAALSAMAWVSTYDLLSKIDPFLFAFSKHKSDYDEATEEWRSIGGRGLLAVTMGDPLRPRLRKAAEIRTMCEAAVDHKVLISSVDLQVIQNLDPADIDIAIRRVRSQNDLTKKLRETEEAITVPVRRFRPAFLVSIGLWAAIALVAYGIWRIFA
;
A
#
# COMPACT_ATOMS: atom_id res chain seq x y z
N MET A 1 -13.14 -29.45 11.47
CA MET A 1 -13.51 -28.21 10.74
C MET A 1 -14.98 -27.93 11.01
N THR A 2 -15.30 -27.37 12.17
CA THR A 2 -16.63 -26.87 12.50
C THR A 2 -16.66 -25.39 12.13
N GLY A 3 -17.25 -25.09 10.98
CA GLY A 3 -17.73 -23.77 10.65
C GLY A 3 -18.80 -23.38 11.67
N THR A 4 -18.37 -22.79 12.76
CA THR A 4 -19.24 -22.01 13.65
C THR A 4 -19.03 -20.58 13.21
N ALA A 5 -20.08 -20.02 12.61
CA ALA A 5 -20.24 -18.59 12.51
C ALA A 5 -19.89 -18.00 13.88
N ALA A 6 -18.75 -17.33 13.95
CA ALA A 6 -18.40 -16.49 15.09
C ALA A 6 -19.45 -15.37 15.09
N LEU A 7 -20.61 -15.65 15.71
CA LEU A 7 -21.46 -14.64 16.29
C LEU A 7 -20.50 -13.78 17.11
N SER A 8 -20.14 -12.62 16.55
CA SER A 8 -19.21 -11.70 17.19
C SER A 8 -19.76 -11.45 18.58
N ALA A 9 -19.02 -11.87 19.62
CA ALA A 9 -19.44 -11.67 20.99
C ALA A 9 -19.77 -10.18 21.16
N MET A 10 -20.96 -9.87 21.68
CA MET A 10 -21.40 -8.50 21.89
C MET A 10 -21.07 -8.09 23.33
N ALA A 11 -20.66 -6.84 23.53
CA ALA A 11 -20.33 -6.30 24.84
C ALA A 11 -21.15 -5.04 25.12
N TRP A 12 -21.63 -4.90 26.35
CA TRP A 12 -22.22 -3.64 26.83
C TRP A 12 -21.12 -2.73 27.36
N VAL A 13 -20.93 -1.60 26.71
CA VAL A 13 -19.85 -0.65 27.05
C VAL A 13 -20.44 0.73 27.30
N SER A 14 -19.85 1.48 28.22
CA SER A 14 -20.22 2.88 28.46
C SER A 14 -19.89 3.73 27.25
N THR A 15 -20.82 4.59 26.82
CA THR A 15 -20.57 5.59 25.77
C THR A 15 -19.42 6.51 26.15
N TYR A 16 -19.29 6.89 27.42
CA TYR A 16 -18.18 7.68 27.93
C TYR A 16 -16.82 7.03 27.65
N ASP A 17 -16.68 5.73 27.95
CA ASP A 17 -15.42 5.02 27.76
C ASP A 17 -15.03 4.97 26.28
N LEU A 18 -16.01 4.75 25.39
CA LEU A 18 -15.80 4.71 23.95
C LEU A 18 -15.40 6.10 23.42
N LEU A 19 -16.13 7.16 23.79
CA LEU A 19 -15.85 8.53 23.37
C LEU A 19 -14.47 9.00 23.88
N SER A 20 -14.10 8.66 25.12
CA SER A 20 -12.79 8.98 25.70
C SER A 20 -11.61 8.40 24.89
N LYS A 21 -11.84 7.33 24.13
CA LYS A 21 -10.86 6.73 23.21
C LYS A 21 -10.95 7.28 21.80
N ILE A 22 -12.16 7.49 21.30
CA ILE A 22 -12.39 7.93 19.91
C ILE A 22 -12.02 9.41 19.72
N ASP A 23 -12.43 10.29 20.64
CA ASP A 23 -12.30 11.74 20.45
C ASP A 23 -10.84 12.20 20.33
N PRO A 24 -9.87 11.73 21.15
CA PRO A 24 -8.47 12.09 20.98
C PRO A 24 -7.90 11.66 19.61
N PHE A 25 -8.29 10.49 19.12
CA PHE A 25 -7.87 9.98 17.82
C PHE A 25 -8.42 10.84 16.68
N LEU A 26 -9.72 11.14 16.69
CA LEU A 26 -10.35 11.99 15.67
C LEU A 26 -9.83 13.43 15.72
N PHE A 27 -9.54 13.95 16.91
CA PHE A 27 -8.93 15.27 17.08
C PHE A 27 -7.50 15.31 16.52
N ALA A 28 -6.68 14.29 16.79
CA ALA A 28 -5.36 14.20 16.18
C ALA A 28 -5.47 14.10 14.64
N PHE A 29 -6.44 13.34 14.12
CA PHE A 29 -6.67 13.27 12.68
C PHE A 29 -7.04 14.63 12.09
N SER A 30 -7.93 15.38 12.73
CA SER A 30 -8.33 16.70 12.23
C SER A 30 -7.16 17.69 12.16
N LYS A 31 -6.24 17.63 13.14
CA LYS A 31 -5.01 18.42 13.16
C LYS A 31 -4.05 18.06 12.01
N HIS A 32 -3.91 16.78 11.72
CA HIS A 32 -2.99 16.26 10.70
C HIS A 32 -3.65 15.98 9.34
N LYS A 33 -4.91 16.38 9.16
CA LYS A 33 -5.71 16.05 7.98
C LYS A 33 -5.05 16.54 6.69
N SER A 34 -4.55 17.78 6.70
CA SER A 34 -3.89 18.36 5.52
C SER A 34 -2.64 17.57 5.13
N ASP A 35 -1.79 17.23 6.10
CA ASP A 35 -0.58 16.43 5.86
C ASP A 35 -0.90 15.03 5.33
N TYR A 36 -1.98 14.43 5.86
CA TYR A 36 -2.44 13.11 5.45
C TYR A 36 -3.00 13.10 4.03
N ASP A 37 -3.85 14.08 3.71
CA ASP A 37 -4.47 14.23 2.40
C ASP A 37 -3.39 14.50 1.34
N GLU A 38 -2.42 15.37 1.62
CA GLU A 38 -1.28 15.66 0.75
C GLU A 38 -0.42 14.41 0.48
N ALA A 39 -0.03 13.68 1.54
CA ALA A 39 0.79 12.47 1.39
C ALA A 39 0.05 11.38 0.58
N THR A 40 -1.27 11.26 0.78
CA THR A 40 -2.12 10.29 0.09
C THR A 40 -2.33 10.67 -1.38
N GLU A 41 -2.51 11.96 -1.67
CA GLU A 41 -2.62 12.49 -3.04
C GLU A 41 -1.32 12.26 -3.81
N GLU A 42 -0.17 12.58 -3.20
CA GLU A 42 1.14 12.33 -3.78
C GLU A 42 1.32 10.82 -4.07
N TRP A 43 0.96 9.95 -3.12
CA TRP A 43 1.00 8.51 -3.33
C TRP A 43 0.14 8.04 -4.50
N ARG A 44 -1.09 8.56 -4.63
CA ARG A 44 -1.97 8.26 -5.78
C ARG A 44 -1.37 8.74 -7.10
N SER A 45 -0.72 9.90 -7.10
CA SER A 45 -0.09 10.47 -8.29
C SER A 45 1.13 9.66 -8.77
N ILE A 46 1.87 9.06 -7.83
CA ILE A 46 3.04 8.23 -8.12
C ILE A 46 2.65 6.77 -8.40
N GLY A 47 1.67 6.21 -7.71
CA GLY A 47 1.34 4.77 -7.77
C GLY A 47 0.15 4.37 -8.66
N GLY A 48 -0.65 5.33 -9.14
CA GLY A 48 -2.06 5.14 -9.53
C GLY A 48 -2.44 4.17 -10.66
N ARG A 49 -1.57 3.29 -11.18
CA ARG A 49 -1.94 2.24 -12.16
C ARG A 49 -1.23 0.89 -12.00
N GLY A 50 -0.45 0.68 -10.93
CA GLY A 50 0.28 -0.58 -10.70
C GLY A 50 -0.33 -1.47 -9.61
N LEU A 51 -0.15 -2.79 -9.72
CA LEU A 51 -0.63 -3.82 -8.77
C LEU A 51 -0.24 -3.54 -7.30
N LEU A 52 0.86 -2.81 -7.08
CA LEU A 52 1.36 -2.39 -5.75
C LEU A 52 0.54 -1.26 -5.11
N ALA A 53 -0.07 -0.37 -5.91
CA ALA A 53 -0.97 0.65 -5.39
C ALA A 53 -2.32 0.06 -4.93
N VAL A 54 -2.71 -1.09 -5.49
CA VAL A 54 -3.95 -1.80 -5.14
C VAL A 54 -3.81 -2.56 -3.80
N THR A 55 -2.59 -2.91 -3.39
CA THR A 55 -2.33 -3.69 -2.16
C THR A 55 -2.04 -2.83 -0.94
N MET A 56 -1.57 -1.58 -1.11
CA MET A 56 -1.21 -0.65 -0.03
C MET A 56 -2.34 0.35 0.27
N GLY A 57 -3.60 -0.11 0.27
CA GLY A 57 -4.78 0.74 0.49
C GLY A 57 -4.65 1.64 1.73
N ASP A 58 -5.37 2.77 1.70
CA ASP A 58 -5.42 3.79 2.76
C ASP A 58 -5.57 3.15 4.16
N PRO A 59 -4.49 3.14 4.99
CA PRO A 59 -4.45 2.34 6.21
C PRO A 59 -5.32 2.91 7.34
N LEU A 60 -5.61 4.22 7.30
CA LEU A 60 -6.40 4.89 8.34
C LEU A 60 -7.88 4.99 8.00
N ARG A 61 -8.26 5.04 6.72
CA ARG A 61 -9.64 5.31 6.31
C ARG A 61 -10.68 4.32 6.83
N PRO A 62 -10.42 2.99 6.89
CA PRO A 62 -11.36 2.05 7.52
C PRO A 62 -11.55 2.34 9.01
N ARG A 63 -10.45 2.67 9.72
CA ARG A 63 -10.48 2.96 11.16
C ARG A 63 -11.19 4.28 11.45
N LEU A 64 -10.92 5.31 10.65
CA LEU A 64 -11.58 6.62 10.74
C LEU A 64 -13.09 6.52 10.49
N ARG A 65 -13.49 5.79 9.45
CA ARG A 65 -14.92 5.57 9.15
C ARG A 65 -15.61 4.90 10.33
N LYS A 66 -15.00 3.85 10.88
CA LYS A 66 -15.60 3.11 11.99
C LYS A 66 -15.63 3.92 13.29
N ALA A 67 -14.57 4.67 13.59
CA ALA A 67 -14.52 5.59 14.72
C ALA A 67 -15.63 6.65 14.63
N ALA A 68 -15.84 7.25 13.46
CA ALA A 68 -16.91 8.22 13.23
C ALA A 68 -18.31 7.62 13.38
N GLU A 69 -18.55 6.43 12.80
CA GLU A 69 -19.82 5.70 12.93
C GLU A 69 -20.18 5.43 14.39
N ILE A 70 -19.22 4.92 15.16
CA ILE A 70 -19.45 4.58 16.57
C ILE A 70 -19.59 5.84 17.43
N ARG A 71 -18.87 6.92 17.10
CA ARG A 71 -19.05 8.22 17.75
C ARG A 71 -20.48 8.72 17.57
N THR A 72 -20.99 8.74 16.35
CA THR A 72 -22.38 9.15 16.08
C THR A 72 -23.39 8.29 16.83
N MET A 73 -23.15 6.97 16.91
CA MET A 73 -23.98 6.07 17.72
C MET A 73 -23.93 6.42 19.22
N CYS A 74 -22.74 6.73 19.76
CA CYS A 74 -22.58 7.08 21.17
C CYS A 74 -23.19 8.45 21.51
N GLU A 75 -23.03 9.44 20.62
CA GLU A 75 -23.66 10.76 20.75
C GLU A 75 -25.19 10.66 20.76
N ALA A 76 -25.76 9.77 19.95
CA ALA A 76 -27.20 9.53 19.92
C ALA A 76 -27.74 8.81 21.17
N ALA A 77 -26.88 8.08 21.89
CA ALA A 77 -27.24 7.25 23.04
C ALA A 77 -27.14 7.98 24.40
N VAL A 78 -26.68 9.25 24.43
CA VAL A 78 -26.72 10.21 25.56
C VAL A 78 -26.66 9.54 26.95
N ASP A 79 -25.45 9.16 27.39
CA ASP A 79 -25.10 8.54 28.69
C ASP A 79 -25.57 7.10 28.97
N HIS A 80 -26.14 6.39 28.00
CA HIS A 80 -26.44 4.97 28.15
C HIS A 80 -25.25 4.05 27.81
N LYS A 81 -25.34 2.78 28.22
CA LYS A 81 -24.46 1.73 27.68
C LYS A 81 -24.93 1.34 26.29
N VAL A 82 -23.99 1.13 25.37
CA VAL A 82 -24.28 0.68 24.00
C VAL A 82 -23.79 -0.76 23.83
N LEU A 83 -24.57 -1.55 23.11
CA LEU A 83 -24.19 -2.90 22.71
C LEU A 83 -23.30 -2.81 21.46
N ILE A 84 -22.05 -3.25 21.58
CA ILE A 84 -21.05 -3.18 20.51
C ILE A 84 -20.49 -4.57 20.19
N SER A 85 -20.20 -4.81 18.91
CA SER A 85 -19.48 -6.02 18.47
C SER A 85 -18.06 -6.05 19.04
N SER A 86 -17.60 -7.22 19.46
CA SER A 86 -16.21 -7.45 19.90
C SER A 86 -15.17 -7.00 18.87
N VAL A 87 -15.45 -7.14 17.57
CA VAL A 87 -14.56 -6.68 16.50
C VAL A 87 -14.43 -5.15 16.53
N ASP A 88 -15.55 -4.46 16.65
CA ASP A 88 -15.59 -3.00 16.67
C ASP A 88 -14.96 -2.45 17.95
N LEU A 89 -15.19 -3.13 19.08
CA LEU A 89 -14.55 -2.81 20.34
C LEU A 89 -13.02 -2.95 20.26
N GLN A 90 -12.51 -4.01 19.63
CA GLN A 90 -11.08 -4.18 19.41
C GLN A 90 -10.50 -3.08 18.51
N VAL A 91 -11.22 -2.67 17.45
CA VAL A 91 -10.78 -1.56 16.60
C VAL A 91 -10.63 -0.28 17.42
N ILE A 92 -11.62 0.04 18.28
CA ILE A 92 -11.61 1.23 19.14
C ILE A 92 -10.51 1.16 20.18
N GLN A 93 -10.35 0.03 20.86
CA GLN A 93 -9.35 -0.14 21.92
C GLN A 93 -7.92 0.06 21.40
N ASN A 94 -7.69 -0.25 20.13
CA ASN A 94 -6.40 -0.09 19.48
C ASN A 94 -6.21 1.29 18.82
N LEU A 95 -7.17 2.21 18.90
CA LEU A 95 -7.00 3.57 18.37
C LEU A 95 -5.97 4.32 19.22
N ASP A 96 -4.86 4.68 18.59
CA ASP A 96 -3.83 5.54 19.18
C ASP A 96 -3.67 6.80 18.31
N PRO A 97 -3.77 8.01 18.88
CA PRO A 97 -3.44 9.25 18.17
C PRO A 97 -2.08 9.22 17.46
N ALA A 98 -1.08 8.53 18.02
CA ALA A 98 0.26 8.41 17.43
C ALA A 98 0.27 7.60 16.13
N ASP A 99 -0.72 6.71 15.91
CA ASP A 99 -0.85 5.94 14.66
C ASP A 99 -1.00 6.84 13.44
N ILE A 100 -1.51 8.07 13.62
CA ILE A 100 -1.74 9.02 12.54
C ILE A 100 -0.42 9.54 11.99
N ASP A 101 0.47 9.98 12.88
CA ASP A 101 1.82 10.41 12.52
C ASP A 101 2.66 9.26 11.93
N ILE A 102 2.47 8.04 12.44
CA ILE A 102 3.13 6.84 11.90
C ILE A 102 2.62 6.57 10.48
N ALA A 103 1.31 6.63 10.25
CA ALA A 103 0.73 6.41 8.94
C ALA A 103 1.20 7.46 7.93
N ILE A 104 1.21 8.74 8.28
CA ILE A 104 1.72 9.82 7.41
C ILE A 104 3.18 9.55 7.03
N ARG A 105 4.03 9.26 8.02
CA ARG A 105 5.44 8.92 7.77
C ARG A 105 5.60 7.71 6.88
N ARG A 106 4.77 6.68 7.07
CA ARG A 106 4.79 5.47 6.26
C ARG A 106 4.42 5.78 4.80
N VAL A 107 3.35 6.53 4.57
CA VAL A 107 2.93 6.94 3.22
C VAL A 107 4.03 7.75 2.54
N ARG A 108 4.60 8.76 3.22
CA ARG A 108 5.72 9.56 2.69
C ARG A 108 6.95 8.69 2.36
N SER A 109 7.33 7.78 3.27
CA SER A 109 8.46 6.87 3.01
C SER A 109 8.25 5.96 1.80
N GLN A 110 7.01 5.53 1.56
CA GLN A 110 6.66 4.71 0.41
C GLN A 110 6.69 5.53 -0.89
N ASN A 111 6.28 6.80 -0.85
CA ASN A 111 6.42 7.72 -1.97
C ASN A 111 7.88 7.91 -2.35
N ASP A 112 8.74 8.19 -1.36
CA ASP A 112 10.18 8.36 -1.56
C ASP A 112 10.83 7.10 -2.18
N LEU A 113 10.47 5.93 -1.67
CA LEU A 113 10.94 4.65 -2.21
C LEU A 113 10.50 4.45 -3.66
N THR A 114 9.23 4.75 -3.95
CA THR A 114 8.67 4.58 -5.31
C THR A 114 9.30 5.58 -6.28
N LYS A 115 9.55 6.80 -5.85
CA LYS A 115 10.24 7.83 -6.63
C LYS A 115 11.68 7.42 -6.96
N LYS A 116 12.43 6.94 -5.97
CA LYS A 116 13.79 6.41 -6.17
C LYS A 116 13.81 5.23 -7.14
N LEU A 117 12.84 4.31 -7.04
CA LEU A 117 12.72 3.20 -7.98
C LEU A 117 12.50 3.69 -9.42
N ARG A 118 11.60 4.66 -9.63
CA ARG A 118 11.39 5.27 -10.95
C ARG A 118 12.66 5.96 -11.48
N GLU A 119 13.35 6.74 -10.66
CA GLU A 119 14.60 7.39 -11.06
C GLU A 119 15.67 6.36 -11.47
N THR A 120 15.75 5.23 -10.77
CA THR A 120 16.65 4.13 -11.15
C THR A 120 16.22 3.42 -12.43
N GLU A 121 14.92 3.19 -12.65
CA GLU A 121 14.40 2.59 -13.88
C GLU A 121 14.64 3.49 -15.11
N GLU A 122 14.45 4.80 -14.97
CA GLU A 122 14.75 5.78 -16.01
C GLU A 122 16.26 5.81 -16.31
N ALA A 123 17.12 5.75 -15.30
CA ALA A 123 18.57 5.68 -15.49
C ALA A 123 19.02 4.38 -16.20
N ILE A 124 18.37 3.24 -15.91
CA ILE A 124 18.70 1.93 -16.50
C ILE A 124 18.14 1.78 -17.93
N THR A 125 17.03 2.44 -18.27
CA THR A 125 16.43 2.36 -19.61
C THR A 125 17.16 3.20 -20.67
N VAL A 126 17.98 4.18 -20.27
CA VAL A 126 18.74 5.04 -21.20
C VAL A 126 19.97 4.35 -21.86
N PRO A 127 20.73 3.41 -21.25
CA PRO A 127 21.83 2.74 -21.96
C PRO A 127 21.43 1.55 -22.85
N VAL A 128 20.25 0.92 -22.66
CA VAL A 128 19.92 -0.33 -23.39
C VAL A 128 19.63 -0.11 -24.89
N ARG A 129 19.23 1.10 -25.30
CA ARG A 129 19.02 1.42 -26.72
C ARG A 129 20.31 1.55 -27.54
N ARG A 130 21.50 1.60 -26.93
CA ARG A 130 22.78 1.72 -27.66
C ARG A 130 23.52 0.41 -27.89
N PHE A 131 23.12 -0.70 -27.26
CA PHE A 131 23.85 -1.97 -27.30
C PHE A 131 23.32 -3.02 -28.31
N ARG A 132 22.41 -2.66 -29.23
CA ARG A 132 21.62 -3.67 -29.98
C ARG A 132 21.73 -3.79 -31.52
N PRO A 133 22.77 -3.30 -32.22
CA PRO A 133 23.06 -3.84 -33.55
C PRO A 133 24.40 -4.58 -33.67
N ALA A 134 25.45 -4.24 -32.91
CA ALA A 134 26.78 -4.81 -33.15
C ALA A 134 26.92 -6.29 -32.72
N PHE A 135 26.28 -6.69 -31.62
CA PHE A 135 26.43 -8.05 -31.08
C PHE A 135 25.75 -9.12 -31.94
N LEU A 136 24.54 -8.82 -32.46
CA LEU A 136 23.78 -9.71 -33.36
C LEU A 136 24.48 -9.87 -34.72
N VAL A 137 25.11 -8.82 -35.23
CA VAL A 137 25.92 -8.89 -36.46
C VAL A 137 27.15 -9.79 -36.25
N SER A 138 27.80 -9.74 -35.08
CA SER A 138 28.98 -10.58 -34.81
C SER A 138 28.64 -12.07 -34.74
N ILE A 139 27.52 -12.45 -34.11
CA ILE A 139 27.09 -13.85 -34.03
C ILE A 139 26.71 -14.38 -35.42
N GLY A 140 25.98 -13.59 -36.22
CA GLY A 140 25.63 -13.96 -37.59
C GLY A 140 26.86 -14.16 -38.48
N LEU A 141 27.88 -13.33 -38.32
CA LEU A 141 29.13 -13.42 -39.10
C LEU A 141 29.92 -14.70 -38.76
N TRP A 142 30.07 -15.03 -37.48
CA TRP A 142 30.77 -16.26 -37.06
C TRP A 142 30.02 -17.54 -37.49
N ALA A 143 28.68 -17.52 -37.46
CA ALA A 143 27.87 -18.64 -37.95
C ALA A 143 28.04 -18.87 -39.45
N ALA A 144 28.12 -17.80 -40.26
CA ALA A 144 28.36 -17.91 -41.69
C ALA A 144 29.76 -18.48 -42.00
N ILE A 145 30.80 -18.03 -41.29
CA ILE A 145 32.17 -18.55 -41.45
C ILE A 145 32.24 -20.04 -41.10
N ALA A 146 31.56 -20.46 -40.02
CA ALA A 146 31.51 -21.87 -39.62
C ALA A 146 30.85 -22.77 -40.68
N LEU A 147 29.76 -22.30 -41.31
CA LEU A 147 29.08 -23.05 -42.37
C LEU A 147 29.92 -23.16 -43.64
N VAL A 148 30.64 -22.11 -44.03
CA VAL A 148 31.58 -22.15 -45.17
C VAL A 148 32.73 -23.10 -44.89
N ALA A 149 33.33 -23.03 -43.69
CA ALA A 149 34.40 -23.94 -43.29
C ALA A 149 33.94 -25.41 -43.29
N TYR A 150 32.74 -25.68 -42.79
CA TYR A 150 32.15 -27.02 -42.82
C TYR A 150 31.89 -27.52 -44.25
N GLY A 151 31.38 -26.66 -45.14
CA GLY A 151 31.16 -26.98 -46.54
C GLY A 151 32.46 -27.32 -47.28
N ILE A 152 33.53 -26.56 -47.03
CA ILE A 152 34.85 -26.83 -47.62
C ILE A 152 35.43 -28.15 -47.09
N TRP A 153 35.35 -28.40 -45.78
CA TRP A 153 35.83 -29.66 -45.20
C TRP A 153 35.15 -30.88 -45.81
N ARG A 154 33.84 -30.82 -46.07
CA ARG A 154 33.04 -31.89 -46.69
C ARG A 154 33.39 -32.20 -48.15
N ILE A 155 34.10 -31.31 -48.85
CA ILE A 155 34.50 -31.51 -50.25
C ILE A 155 35.89 -32.18 -50.34
N PHE A 156 36.74 -31.95 -49.34
CA PHE A 156 38.12 -32.44 -49.32
C PHE A 156 38.35 -33.63 -48.37
N ALA A 157 37.34 -34.06 -47.61
CA ALA A 157 37.32 -35.27 -46.79
C ALA A 157 36.57 -36.41 -47.51
#